data_AF-A0A5A9NNI3-F1
#
_entry.id   AF-A0A5A9NNI3-F1
#
_cell.length_a   1.000
_cell.length_b   1.000
_cell.length_c   1.000
_cell.angle_alpha   90.00
_cell.angle_beta   90.00
_cell.angle_gamma   90.00
#
_symmetry.space_group_name_H-M   'P 1'
#
loop_
_entity.id
_entity.type
_entity.pdbx_description
1 polymer ?
#
loop_
_entity_poly.entity_id
_entity_poly.type
_entity_poly.pdbx_seq_one_letter_code
_entity_poly.pdbx_strand_id
1 'polypeptide(L)'
;MERHLSTVILLLSLCSIDVKADDVPADVKPGYEKFLRQHVYVDMTEKRCSSEMRERHITEGQTNNDCKKVNTFITAHKQELRKVCNGAGQSYEGSADKYVSNQPFPLVTCKLQSGDRYPNCEYRGTKSTRYIVLACNKTWPTHYDGDIIVTN
;
A
#
# COMPACT_ATOMS: atom_id res chain seq x y z
N MET A 1 -30.37 -49.71 36.93
CA MET A 1 -29.24 -50.10 36.04
C MET A 1 -29.59 -49.58 34.66
N GLU A 2 -29.09 -48.40 34.30
CA GLU A 2 -27.88 -48.25 33.45
C GLU A 2 -28.18 -48.65 32.00
N ARG A 3 -28.12 -47.81 30.95
CA ARG A 3 -27.62 -46.44 30.71
C ARG A 3 -28.41 -45.82 29.55
N HIS A 4 -28.65 -44.52 29.67
CA HIS A 4 -29.03 -43.64 28.56
C HIS A 4 -27.96 -43.66 27.45
N LEU A 5 -28.34 -43.80 26.19
CA LEU A 5 -27.59 -43.21 25.08
C LEU A 5 -28.60 -42.51 24.14
N SER A 6 -29.07 -41.35 24.58
CA SER A 6 -29.62 -40.34 23.68
C SER A 6 -28.48 -39.83 22.82
N THR A 7 -28.48 -40.20 21.54
CA THR A 7 -27.62 -39.60 20.52
C THR A 7 -28.13 -38.18 20.25
N VAL A 8 -27.74 -37.23 21.10
CA VAL A 8 -27.89 -35.80 20.80
C VAL A 8 -26.82 -35.48 19.75
N ILE A 9 -27.25 -35.40 18.49
CA ILE A 9 -26.42 -34.89 17.41
C ILE A 9 -26.22 -33.40 17.67
N LEU A 10 -25.12 -33.05 18.35
CA LEU A 10 -24.67 -31.68 18.51
C LEU A 10 -24.16 -31.21 17.14
N LEU A 11 -25.04 -30.64 16.32
CA LEU A 11 -24.64 -29.90 15.12
C LEU A 11 -23.88 -28.66 15.59
N LEU A 12 -22.56 -28.79 15.76
CA LEU A 12 -21.65 -27.66 15.79
C LEU A 12 -21.73 -27.03 14.41
N SER A 13 -22.61 -26.05 14.27
CA SER A 13 -22.57 -25.07 13.18
C SER A 13 -21.20 -24.40 13.25
N LEU A 14 -20.25 -24.95 12.50
CA LEU A 14 -19.11 -24.20 12.02
C LEU A 14 -19.72 -23.07 11.18
N CYS A 15 -20.03 -21.94 11.81
CA CYS A 15 -20.01 -20.70 11.09
C CYS A 15 -18.57 -20.59 10.60
N SER A 16 -18.32 -21.06 9.38
CA SER A 16 -17.19 -20.60 8.59
C SER A 16 -17.36 -19.10 8.60
N ILE A 17 -16.58 -18.42 9.44
CA ILE A 17 -16.37 -17.00 9.30
C ILE A 17 -15.63 -16.92 7.98
N ASP A 18 -16.39 -16.81 6.89
CA ASP A 18 -15.86 -16.34 5.63
C ASP A 18 -15.38 -14.93 5.95
N VAL A 19 -14.12 -14.81 6.35
CA VAL A 19 -13.39 -13.54 6.32
C VAL A 19 -13.31 -13.22 4.84
N LYS A 20 -14.37 -12.64 4.30
CA LYS A 20 -14.39 -12.15 2.94
C LYS A 20 -13.25 -11.15 2.88
N ALA A 21 -12.21 -11.49 2.14
CA ALA A 21 -11.24 -10.51 1.72
C ALA A 21 -12.06 -9.36 1.14
N ASP A 22 -11.90 -8.14 1.66
CA ASP A 22 -12.68 -7.00 1.19
C ASP A 22 -12.58 -6.95 -0.34
N ASP A 23 -13.69 -7.28 -1.02
CA ASP A 23 -13.73 -7.37 -2.47
C ASP A 23 -13.50 -5.96 -3.01
N VAL A 24 -12.29 -5.72 -3.54
CA VAL A 24 -11.93 -4.43 -4.13
C VAL A 24 -12.88 -4.18 -5.31
N PRO A 25 -13.64 -3.07 -5.33
CA PRO A 25 -14.55 -2.78 -6.43
C PRO A 25 -13.82 -2.79 -7.79
N ALA A 26 -14.46 -3.34 -8.82
CA ALA A 26 -13.82 -3.56 -10.13
C ALA A 26 -13.26 -2.27 -10.75
N ASP A 27 -13.96 -1.15 -10.54
CA ASP A 27 -13.55 0.19 -10.98
C ASP A 27 -12.33 0.75 -10.21
N VAL A 28 -12.07 0.25 -9.01
CA VAL A 28 -10.99 0.71 -8.12
C VAL A 28 -9.74 -0.16 -8.23
N LYS A 29 -9.94 -1.45 -8.50
CA LYS A 29 -8.91 -2.49 -8.46
C LYS A 29 -7.62 -2.14 -9.25
N PRO A 30 -7.67 -1.62 -10.49
CA PRO A 30 -6.44 -1.30 -11.22
C PRO A 30 -5.58 -0.23 -10.53
N GLY A 31 -6.22 0.79 -9.95
CA GLY A 31 -5.53 1.85 -9.21
C GLY A 31 -4.93 1.33 -7.91
N TYR A 32 -5.69 0.53 -7.15
CA TYR A 32 -5.22 -0.07 -5.91
C TYR A 32 -4.04 -1.03 -6.14
N GLU A 33 -4.11 -1.90 -7.15
CA GLU A 33 -3.02 -2.82 -7.47
C GLU A 33 -1.75 -2.08 -7.92
N LYS A 34 -1.91 -1.02 -8.75
CA LYS A 34 -0.78 -0.15 -9.13
C LYS A 34 -0.17 0.53 -7.91
N PHE A 35 -0.99 1.04 -6.99
CA PHE A 35 -0.54 1.64 -5.73
C PHE A 35 0.27 0.63 -4.90
N LEU A 36 -0.26 -0.58 -4.68
CA LEU A 36 0.44 -1.61 -3.92
C LEU A 36 1.79 -1.97 -4.55
N ARG A 37 1.80 -2.19 -5.87
CA ARG A 37 3.03 -2.52 -6.61
C ARG A 37 4.08 -1.43 -6.44
N GLN A 38 3.70 -0.17 -6.64
CA GLN A 38 4.66 0.94 -6.65
C GLN A 38 5.06 1.42 -5.26
N HIS A 39 4.16 1.37 -4.27
CA HIS A 39 4.33 2.14 -3.05
C HIS A 39 4.28 1.34 -1.75
N VAL A 40 4.02 0.02 -1.78
CA VAL A 40 3.87 -0.76 -0.54
C VAL A 40 4.89 -1.86 -0.48
N TYR A 41 5.78 -1.79 0.51
CA TYR A 41 6.64 -2.92 0.85
C TYR A 41 7.17 -2.83 2.28
N VAL A 42 6.71 -3.73 3.15
CA VAL A 42 7.05 -3.73 4.58
C VAL A 42 8.55 -3.92 4.84
N ASP A 43 9.23 -4.77 4.05
CA ASP A 43 10.66 -5.08 4.21
C ASP A 43 11.57 -4.21 3.32
N MET A 44 11.07 -3.05 2.86
CA MET A 44 11.86 -2.16 2.04
C MET A 44 13.03 -1.58 2.84
N THR A 45 14.19 -1.51 2.19
CA THR A 45 15.37 -0.82 2.73
C THR A 45 16.01 0.04 1.65
N GLU A 46 16.81 1.01 2.07
CA GLU A 46 17.51 1.92 1.14
C GLU A 46 18.43 1.21 0.14
N LYS A 47 18.92 0.01 0.49
CA LYS A 47 19.80 -0.82 -0.35
C LYS A 47 19.07 -1.59 -1.44
N ARG A 48 17.73 -1.68 -1.36
CA ARG A 48 16.90 -2.50 -2.26
C ARG A 48 16.23 -1.70 -3.36
N CYS A 49 16.50 -0.40 -3.46
CA CYS A 49 15.86 0.47 -4.45
C CYS A 49 16.03 -0.05 -5.89
N SER A 50 17.25 -0.29 -6.37
CA SER A 50 17.45 -0.79 -7.74
C SER A 50 16.79 -2.16 -7.98
N SER A 51 16.90 -3.10 -7.02
CA SER A 51 16.34 -4.44 -7.17
C SER A 51 14.81 -4.43 -7.21
N GLU A 52 14.16 -3.73 -6.27
CA GLU A 52 12.69 -3.70 -6.18
C GLU A 52 12.05 -2.91 -7.33
N MET A 53 12.67 -1.79 -7.73
CA MET A 53 12.21 -1.01 -8.88
C MET A 53 12.21 -1.86 -10.15
N ARG A 54 13.28 -2.65 -10.36
CA ARG A 54 13.43 -3.56 -11.50
C ARG A 54 12.47 -4.74 -11.43
N GLU A 55 12.43 -5.46 -10.31
CA GLU A 55 11.60 -6.67 -10.13
C GLU A 55 10.11 -6.36 -10.34
N ARG A 56 9.66 -5.19 -9.86
CA ARG A 56 8.27 -4.74 -9.99
C ARG A 56 7.99 -3.96 -11.27
N HIS A 57 9.01 -3.77 -12.11
CA HIS A 57 8.96 -3.02 -13.36
C HIS A 57 8.29 -1.64 -13.19
N ILE A 58 8.81 -0.83 -12.27
CA ILE A 58 8.25 0.49 -11.95
C ILE A 58 8.83 1.54 -12.90
N THR A 59 8.06 1.96 -13.88
CA THR A 59 8.50 2.86 -14.95
C THR A 59 7.92 4.27 -14.85
N GLU A 60 8.50 5.21 -15.60
CA GLU A 60 8.01 6.58 -15.77
C GLU A 60 6.79 6.59 -16.71
N GLY A 61 5.61 6.29 -16.18
CA GLY A 61 4.39 6.14 -16.96
C GLY A 61 3.87 4.71 -16.92
N GLN A 62 3.18 4.28 -17.98
CA GLN A 62 2.54 2.96 -18.04
C GLN A 62 3.11 2.05 -19.14
N THR A 63 3.84 2.60 -20.12
CA THR A 63 4.10 1.91 -21.40
C THR A 63 5.54 1.97 -21.88
N ASN A 64 6.41 2.77 -21.26
CA ASN A 64 7.82 2.86 -21.60
C ASN A 64 8.65 2.08 -20.56
N ASN A 65 9.82 1.58 -20.99
CA ASN A 65 10.81 1.00 -20.10
C ASN A 65 11.61 2.09 -19.36
N ASP A 66 11.14 3.33 -19.34
CA ASP A 66 11.87 4.46 -18.80
C ASP A 66 11.98 4.37 -17.29
N CYS A 67 13.15 4.70 -16.76
CA CYS A 67 13.38 4.73 -15.33
C CYS A 67 12.53 5.82 -14.69
N LYS A 68 11.65 5.45 -13.75
CA LYS A 68 10.90 6.42 -12.93
C LYS A 68 11.89 7.27 -12.14
N LYS A 69 11.75 8.60 -12.16
CA LYS A 69 12.75 9.48 -11.53
C LYS A 69 12.77 9.37 -10.00
N VAL A 70 11.59 9.28 -9.39
CA VAL A 70 11.43 9.13 -7.94
C VAL A 70 10.31 8.14 -7.66
N ASN A 71 10.53 7.25 -6.69
CA ASN A 71 9.49 6.39 -6.16
C ASN A 71 9.65 6.26 -4.64
N THR A 72 8.56 6.40 -3.90
CA THR A 72 8.57 6.19 -2.44
C THR A 72 7.84 4.89 -2.12
N PHE A 73 8.50 4.04 -1.35
CA PHE A 73 7.89 2.88 -0.72
C PHE A 73 7.54 3.22 0.73
N ILE A 74 6.32 2.88 1.11
CA ILE A 74 5.82 2.94 2.48
C ILE A 74 6.09 1.58 3.12
N THR A 75 6.87 1.57 4.21
CA THR A 75 7.19 0.34 4.95
C THR A 75 6.12 0.06 5.99
N ALA A 76 4.92 -0.30 5.52
CA ALA A 76 3.77 -0.63 6.35
C ALA A 76 2.87 -1.65 5.65
N HIS A 77 1.96 -2.26 6.41
CA HIS A 77 1.02 -3.22 5.84
C HIS A 77 -0.12 -2.51 5.10
N LYS A 78 -0.60 -3.11 4.00
CA LYS A 78 -1.70 -2.55 3.19
C LYS A 78 -2.97 -2.25 3.98
N GLN A 79 -3.23 -3.01 5.05
CA GLN A 79 -4.38 -2.80 5.94
C GLN A 79 -4.27 -1.48 6.70
N GLU A 80 -3.07 -1.05 7.09
CA GLU A 80 -2.86 0.24 7.77
C GLU A 80 -3.07 1.40 6.80
N LEU A 81 -2.59 1.26 5.57
CA LEU A 81 -2.76 2.28 4.53
C LEU A 81 -4.22 2.46 4.12
N ARG A 82 -5.02 1.38 4.16
CA ARG A 82 -6.48 1.51 3.96
C ARG A 82 -7.16 2.33 5.04
N LYS A 83 -6.66 2.32 6.28
CA LYS A 83 -7.24 3.13 7.36
C LYS A 83 -7.09 4.62 7.07
N VAL A 84 -6.06 5.05 6.34
CA VAL A 84 -5.91 6.46 5.92
C VAL A 84 -7.12 6.91 5.09
N CYS A 85 -7.61 6.06 4.19
CA CYS A 85 -8.82 6.30 3.40
C CYS A 85 -10.15 5.99 4.14
N ASN A 86 -10.09 5.54 5.40
CA ASN A 86 -11.26 5.06 6.14
C ASN A 86 -11.20 5.45 7.63
N GLY A 87 -10.90 6.72 7.91
CA GLY A 87 -11.02 7.34 9.23
C GLY A 87 -9.72 7.63 9.99
N ALA A 88 -8.57 7.13 9.54
CA ALA A 88 -7.24 7.44 10.09
C ALA A 88 -6.45 8.46 9.25
N GLY A 89 -7.14 9.21 8.41
CA GLY A 89 -6.61 10.35 7.68
C GLY A 89 -7.59 11.53 7.70
N GLN A 90 -7.08 12.71 7.36
CA GLN A 90 -7.83 13.96 7.25
C GLN A 90 -7.78 14.46 5.81
N SER A 91 -8.83 15.17 5.36
CA SER A 91 -8.83 15.81 4.04
C SER A 91 -7.59 16.69 3.88
N TYR A 92 -6.84 16.48 2.80
CA TYR A 92 -5.63 17.22 2.50
C TYR A 92 -5.97 18.43 1.62
N GLU A 93 -5.68 19.64 2.11
CA GLU A 93 -5.90 20.91 1.39
C GLU A 93 -7.34 21.10 0.85
N GLY A 94 -8.34 20.57 1.57
CA GLY A 94 -9.75 20.66 1.17
C GLY A 94 -10.14 19.75 -0.01
N SER A 95 -9.26 18.82 -0.41
CA SER A 95 -9.57 17.81 -1.42
C SER A 95 -10.67 16.85 -0.94
N ALA A 96 -11.52 16.41 -1.88
CA ALA A 96 -12.56 15.42 -1.63
C ALA A 96 -12.02 13.98 -1.58
N ASP A 97 -10.88 13.71 -2.22
CA ASP A 97 -10.34 12.37 -2.44
C ASP A 97 -8.92 12.17 -1.90
N LYS A 98 -8.22 13.23 -1.49
CA LYS A 98 -6.87 13.14 -0.90
C LYS A 98 -6.91 13.25 0.61
N TYR A 99 -6.19 12.35 1.26
CA TYR A 99 -6.12 12.24 2.70
C TYR A 99 -4.68 12.23 3.18
N VAL A 100 -4.36 13.11 4.12
CA VAL A 100 -3.11 13.05 4.88
C VAL A 100 -3.31 12.10 6.06
N SER A 101 -2.35 11.20 6.29
CA SER A 101 -2.36 10.29 7.43
C SER A 101 -2.36 11.05 8.76
N ASN A 102 -3.06 10.54 9.78
CA ASN A 102 -3.03 11.12 11.14
C ASN A 102 -1.74 10.82 11.91
N GLN A 103 -0.96 9.83 11.47
CA GLN A 103 0.30 9.42 12.07
C GLN A 103 1.35 9.26 10.98
N PRO A 104 2.63 9.55 11.27
CA PRO A 104 3.67 9.43 10.28
C PRO A 104 3.99 7.96 10.00
N PHE A 105 4.38 7.67 8.75
CA PHE A 105 4.79 6.36 8.29
C PHE A 105 6.30 6.34 8.02
N PRO A 106 6.97 5.20 8.27
CA PRO A 106 8.33 4.98 7.77
C PRO A 106 8.32 4.79 6.25
N LEU A 107 9.24 5.47 5.58
CA LEU A 107 9.34 5.55 4.12
C LEU A 107 10.76 5.23 3.65
N VAL A 108 10.86 4.70 2.44
CA VAL A 108 12.09 4.64 1.65
C VAL A 108 11.85 5.32 0.31
N THR A 109 12.46 6.47 0.10
CA THR A 109 12.43 7.18 -1.18
C THR A 109 13.61 6.74 -2.03
N CYS A 110 13.32 6.15 -3.18
CA CYS A 110 14.27 5.78 -4.22
C CYS A 110 14.36 6.91 -5.25
N LYS A 111 15.54 7.53 -5.36
CA LYS A 111 15.84 8.55 -6.37
C LYS A 111 16.79 7.98 -7.41
N LEU A 112 16.44 8.13 -8.68
CA LEU A 112 17.27 7.68 -9.79
C LEU A 112 18.65 8.36 -9.72
N GLN A 113 19.71 7.57 -9.79
CA GLN A 113 21.09 8.04 -9.87
C GLN A 113 21.63 7.97 -11.29
N SER A 114 21.35 6.89 -12.01
CA SER A 114 21.83 6.68 -13.37
C SER A 114 20.93 5.71 -14.14
N GLY A 115 21.06 5.74 -15.47
CA GLY A 115 20.27 4.94 -16.39
C GLY A 115 19.01 5.65 -16.86
N ASP A 116 18.62 5.37 -18.11
CA ASP A 116 17.43 5.97 -18.72
C ASP A 116 16.29 4.96 -18.88
N ARG A 117 16.63 3.68 -19.08
CA ARG A 117 15.67 2.58 -19.27
C ARG A 117 16.11 1.31 -18.55
N TYR A 118 15.14 0.47 -18.17
CA TYR A 118 15.42 -0.87 -17.67
C TYR A 118 16.16 -1.71 -18.73
N PRO A 119 17.09 -2.59 -18.30
CA PRO A 119 17.38 -3.00 -16.92
C PRO A 119 18.40 -2.13 -16.17
N ASN A 120 18.84 -0.99 -16.73
CA ASN A 120 20.00 -0.22 -16.24
C ASN A 120 19.67 0.88 -15.23
N CYS A 121 18.46 0.89 -14.67
CA CYS A 121 18.03 1.91 -13.72
C CYS A 121 18.66 1.68 -12.35
N GLU A 122 19.50 2.62 -11.90
CA GLU A 122 20.17 2.54 -10.59
C GLU A 122 19.68 3.64 -9.65
N TYR A 123 19.39 3.28 -8.40
CA TYR A 123 18.69 4.15 -7.47
C TYR A 123 19.40 4.27 -6.11
N ARG A 124 19.36 5.48 -5.55
CA ARG A 124 19.70 5.75 -4.15
C ARG A 124 18.46 5.76 -3.29
N GLY A 125 18.45 4.93 -2.25
CA GLY A 125 17.44 4.98 -1.21
C GLY A 125 17.75 6.02 -0.13
N THR A 126 16.70 6.59 0.46
CA THR A 126 16.78 7.41 1.68
C THR A 126 15.60 7.09 2.58
N LYS A 127 15.88 6.77 3.84
CA LYS A 127 14.85 6.55 4.87
C LYS A 127 14.34 7.89 5.42
N SER A 128 13.06 7.93 5.73
CA SER A 128 12.45 9.03 6.48
C SER A 128 11.20 8.55 7.21
N THR A 129 10.68 9.40 8.10
CA THR A 129 9.40 9.20 8.76
C THR A 129 8.56 10.45 8.53
N ARG A 130 7.49 10.33 7.76
CA ARG A 130 6.68 11.47 7.28
C ARG A 130 5.19 11.15 7.29
N TYR A 131 4.36 12.17 7.27
CA TYR A 131 2.94 12.00 7.01
C TYR A 131 2.74 11.80 5.50
N ILE A 132 1.99 10.78 5.11
CA ILE A 132 1.73 10.46 3.72
C ILE A 132 0.43 11.09 3.27
N VAL A 133 0.36 11.49 2.01
CA VAL A 133 -0.86 11.94 1.34
C VAL A 133 -1.23 10.90 0.30
N LEU A 134 -2.42 10.31 0.46
CA LEU A 134 -2.95 9.29 -0.44
C LEU A 134 -4.19 9.83 -1.15
N ALA A 135 -4.28 9.64 -2.46
CA ALA A 135 -5.57 9.73 -3.14
C ALA A 135 -6.33 8.41 -2.93
N CYS A 136 -7.61 8.53 -2.61
CA CYS A 136 -8.48 7.44 -2.23
C CYS A 136 -9.69 7.39 -3.18
N ASN A 137 -10.04 6.21 -3.66
CA ASN A 137 -11.34 5.97 -4.30
C ASN A 137 -12.15 5.04 -3.40
N LYS A 138 -13.32 5.50 -2.97
CA LYS A 138 -14.08 4.89 -1.86
C LYS A 138 -13.14 4.78 -0.65
N THR A 139 -12.96 3.58 -0.10
CA THR A 139 -12.09 3.33 1.07
C THR A 139 -10.73 2.73 0.70
N TRP A 140 -10.29 2.86 -0.56
CA TRP A 140 -9.07 2.25 -1.08
C TRP A 140 -8.06 3.27 -1.59
N PRO A 141 -6.77 3.16 -1.22
CA PRO A 141 -5.73 4.05 -1.73
C PRO A 141 -5.39 3.69 -3.18
N THR A 142 -5.46 4.66 -4.08
CA THR A 142 -5.19 4.45 -5.52
C THR A 142 -3.95 5.19 -6.00
N HIS A 143 -3.48 6.19 -5.25
CA HIS A 143 -2.29 6.96 -5.60
C HIS A 143 -1.54 7.44 -4.35
N TYR A 144 -0.21 7.44 -4.42
CA TYR A 144 0.64 8.16 -3.49
C TYR A 144 0.86 9.56 -4.04
N ASP A 145 0.24 10.57 -3.43
CA ASP A 145 0.29 11.96 -3.89
C ASP A 145 1.56 12.66 -3.40
N GLY A 146 2.07 12.26 -2.23
CA GLY A 146 3.28 12.82 -1.65
C GLY A 146 3.40 12.56 -0.16
N ASP A 147 4.30 13.32 0.47
CA ASP A 147 4.55 13.30 1.91
C ASP A 147 4.87 14.71 2.41
N ILE A 148 4.56 14.97 3.67
CA ILE A 148 4.83 16.24 4.34
C ILE A 148 5.58 16.05 5.65
N ILE A 149 6.31 17.09 6.04
CA ILE A 149 6.87 17.25 7.39
C ILE A 149 5.93 18.21 8.11
N VAL A 150 5.38 17.79 9.24
CA VAL A 150 4.73 18.73 10.17
C VAL A 150 5.84 19.35 11.01
N THR A 151 6.20 20.60 10.70
CA THR A 151 7.03 21.42 11.57
C THR A 151 6.11 22.12 12.57
N ASN A 152 6.28 21.84 13.85
CA ASN A 152 5.63 22.59 14.93
C ASN A 152 6.16 24.03 14.98
#